data_AF-A0A444K3P4-F1
#
_entry.id   AF-A0A444K3P4-F1
#
_cell.length_a   1.000
_cell.length_b   1.000
_cell.length_c   1.000
_cell.angle_alpha   90.00
_cell.angle_beta   90.00
_cell.angle_gamma   90.00
#
_symmetry.space_group_name_H-M   'P 1'
#
loop_
_entity.id
_entity.type
_entity.pdbx_description
1 polymer ?
#
loop_
_entity_poly.entity_id
_entity_poly.type
_entity_poly.pdbx_seq_one_letter_code
_entity_poly.pdbx_strand_id
1 'polypeptide(L)'
;MAPAVAKPQKYLFGPIADFLMLGGSAFLILPLLFLVPLEYEGLVAATMVFVAYLVNYPHFAHSYQIFYRNFGRKVSGDGYDKGLQIRYIFAGIAVPLIMSAFFAYGAATANTRLLGYATNAMFFFVGWHYVKQGYGMLMVDAVLKRKFFDDRDKKVLLVNSYAVWILAWLQTNTAVTAGKYYGLEYYTFAAPSWITDIALLVALTSTAATVLMLAGRWRKNGGGLPYNGIVAYVASLYLWILIARINPLWLLVVPALHSLQYLAVVWRYQTNVERDGQDAGKDPQPKILSFLGPLYRLRVLGFIVGGGALGYLGFWLIPFVLTALIPYDRQVLGSSLFFFIVLIFINVHHYFLDNVMWRRGNPEVSKYLFR
;
A
#
# COMPACT_ATOMS: atom_id res chain seq x y z
N MET A 1 31.00 0.78 31.74
CA MET A 1 30.27 -0.37 31.15
C MET A 1 30.23 -0.19 29.65
N ALA A 2 30.83 -1.10 28.87
CA ALA A 2 30.65 -1.10 27.43
C ALA A 2 29.15 -1.31 27.12
N PRO A 3 28.55 -0.53 26.21
CA PRO A 3 27.14 -0.74 25.85
C PRO A 3 26.99 -2.15 25.29
N ALA A 4 26.07 -2.93 25.88
CA ALA A 4 25.74 -4.24 25.37
C ALA A 4 25.34 -4.10 23.90
N VAL A 5 26.08 -4.76 23.00
CA VAL A 5 25.77 -4.76 21.57
C VAL A 5 24.38 -5.37 21.42
N ALA A 6 23.38 -4.53 21.14
CA ALA A 6 22.01 -4.97 20.94
C ALA A 6 22.00 -6.06 19.86
N LYS A 7 21.40 -7.22 20.17
CA LYS A 7 21.30 -8.32 19.20
C LYS A 7 20.63 -7.79 17.93
N PRO A 8 21.14 -8.11 16.72
CA PRO A 8 20.53 -7.65 15.48
C PRO A 8 19.05 -8.07 15.41
N GLN A 9 18.16 -7.10 15.26
CA GLN A 9 16.73 -7.36 15.19
C GLN A 9 16.38 -7.99 13.84
N LYS A 10 15.90 -9.24 13.86
CA LYS A 10 15.60 -10.05 12.66
C LYS A 10 14.18 -9.86 12.12
N TYR A 11 13.33 -9.13 12.84
CA TYR A 11 11.89 -9.01 12.60
C TYR A 11 11.41 -7.60 12.96
N LEU A 12 10.36 -7.10 12.30
CA LEU A 12 9.73 -5.82 12.63
C LEU A 12 9.14 -5.87 14.04
N PHE A 13 8.34 -6.90 14.31
CA PHE A 13 7.74 -7.17 15.62
C PHE A 13 8.03 -8.57 16.14
N GLY A 14 8.07 -9.57 15.24
CA GLY A 14 8.38 -10.95 15.60
C GLY A 14 8.02 -11.93 14.48
N PRO A 15 8.49 -13.18 14.52
CA PRO A 15 8.32 -14.13 13.41
C PRO A 15 6.86 -14.36 13.01
N ILE A 16 5.98 -14.54 13.99
CA ILE A 16 4.55 -14.83 13.77
C ILE A 16 3.81 -13.56 13.33
N ALA A 17 4.00 -12.45 14.04
CA ALA A 17 3.37 -11.18 13.70
C ALA A 17 3.77 -10.73 12.29
N ASP A 18 5.05 -10.77 11.95
CA ASP A 18 5.55 -10.43 10.62
C ASP A 18 4.99 -11.41 9.56
N PHE A 19 4.90 -12.72 9.85
CA PHE A 19 4.30 -13.67 8.90
C PHE A 19 2.84 -13.28 8.61
N LEU A 20 2.02 -13.09 9.65
CA LEU A 20 0.60 -12.77 9.50
C LEU A 20 0.38 -11.41 8.81
N MET A 21 1.10 -10.37 9.25
CA MET A 21 0.91 -9.01 8.74
C MET A 21 1.45 -8.84 7.32
N LEU A 22 2.56 -9.50 6.97
CA LEU A 22 3.21 -9.26 5.68
C LEU A 22 2.60 -10.05 4.52
N GLY A 23 1.77 -11.07 4.78
CA GLY A 23 1.07 -11.79 3.71
C GLY A 23 0.60 -13.21 4.06
N GLY A 24 1.08 -13.77 5.16
CA GLY A 24 0.70 -15.10 5.64
C GLY A 24 -0.79 -15.25 5.90
N SER A 25 -1.46 -14.20 6.39
CA SER A 25 -2.91 -14.19 6.57
C SER A 25 -3.68 -14.48 5.27
N ALA A 26 -3.12 -14.15 4.10
CA ALA A 26 -3.78 -14.45 2.83
C ALA A 26 -3.91 -15.96 2.58
N PHE A 27 -2.89 -16.74 2.97
CA PHE A 27 -2.89 -18.19 2.85
C PHE A 27 -3.85 -18.87 3.83
N LEU A 28 -4.23 -18.19 4.91
CA LEU A 28 -5.19 -18.70 5.88
C LEU A 28 -6.63 -18.31 5.51
N ILE A 29 -6.85 -17.06 5.11
CA ILE A 29 -8.18 -16.51 4.87
C ILE A 29 -8.75 -16.99 3.53
N LEU A 30 -7.94 -17.03 2.46
CA LEU A 30 -8.45 -17.38 1.13
C LEU A 30 -9.09 -18.78 1.07
N PRO A 31 -8.48 -19.86 1.62
CA PRO A 31 -9.14 -21.17 1.68
C PRO A 31 -10.46 -21.15 2.45
N LEU A 32 -10.54 -20.38 3.55
CA LEU A 32 -11.76 -20.27 4.35
C LEU A 32 -12.88 -19.55 3.58
N LEU A 33 -12.55 -18.56 2.74
CA LEU A 33 -13.55 -17.87 1.91
C LEU A 33 -14.19 -18.77 0.85
N PHE A 34 -13.55 -19.88 0.44
CA PHE A 34 -14.19 -20.87 -0.43
C PHE A 34 -15.28 -21.67 0.28
N LEU A 35 -15.30 -21.66 1.62
CA LEU A 35 -16.34 -22.29 2.43
C LEU A 35 -17.50 -21.33 2.75
N VAL A 36 -17.38 -20.05 2.39
CA VAL A 36 -18.41 -19.02 2.65
C VAL A 36 -19.33 -18.89 1.42
N PRO A 37 -20.63 -19.20 1.55
CA PRO A 37 -21.58 -19.00 0.45
C PRO A 37 -21.70 -17.54 0.03
N LEU A 38 -21.94 -17.30 -1.26
CA LEU A 38 -22.03 -15.94 -1.82
C LEU A 38 -23.23 -15.14 -1.31
N GLU A 39 -24.26 -15.79 -0.75
CA GLU A 39 -25.37 -15.08 -0.09
C GLU A 39 -24.90 -14.20 1.09
N TYR A 40 -23.73 -14.50 1.68
CA TYR A 40 -23.11 -13.71 2.73
C TYR A 40 -22.23 -12.56 2.20
N GLU A 41 -22.17 -12.31 0.89
CA GLU A 41 -21.36 -11.24 0.30
C GLU A 41 -21.62 -9.88 0.96
N GLY A 42 -22.89 -9.54 1.20
CA GLY A 42 -23.27 -8.28 1.86
C GLY A 42 -22.72 -8.17 3.29
N LEU A 43 -22.74 -9.27 4.05
CA LEU A 43 -22.18 -9.32 5.41
C LEU A 43 -20.65 -9.20 5.39
N VAL A 44 -19.99 -9.89 4.45
CA VAL A 44 -18.54 -9.80 4.26
C VAL A 44 -18.16 -8.37 3.87
N ALA A 45 -18.89 -7.74 2.94
CA ALA A 45 -18.66 -6.36 2.52
C ALA A 45 -18.83 -5.39 3.70
N ALA A 46 -19.91 -5.51 4.49
CA ALA A 46 -20.13 -4.69 5.68
C ALA A 46 -19.01 -4.86 6.73
N THR A 47 -18.57 -6.10 6.94
CA THR A 47 -17.43 -6.41 7.82
C THR A 47 -16.15 -5.76 7.30
N MET A 48 -15.88 -5.85 5.99
CA MET A 48 -14.69 -5.25 5.38
C MET A 48 -14.73 -3.72 5.38
N VAL A 49 -15.90 -3.09 5.32
CA VAL A 49 -16.05 -1.65 5.55
C VAL A 49 -15.63 -1.29 6.97
N PHE A 50 -16.08 -2.05 7.99
CA PHE A 50 -15.64 -1.84 9.37
C PHE A 50 -14.13 -2.01 9.52
N VAL A 51 -13.57 -3.07 8.94
CA VAL A 51 -12.11 -3.30 8.92
C VAL A 51 -11.38 -2.16 8.20
N ALA A 52 -11.95 -1.59 7.14
CA ALA A 52 -11.35 -0.47 6.42
C ALA A 52 -11.13 0.76 7.32
N TYR A 53 -12.03 1.04 8.27
CA TYR A 53 -11.82 2.09 9.27
C TYR A 53 -10.62 1.82 10.18
N LEU A 54 -10.37 0.56 10.50
CA LEU A 54 -9.33 0.18 11.45
C LEU A 54 -7.94 0.07 10.81
N VAL A 55 -7.86 -0.37 9.55
CA VAL A 55 -6.57 -0.62 8.90
C VAL A 55 -6.38 0.14 7.60
N ASN A 56 -7.41 0.26 6.76
CA ASN A 56 -7.25 0.81 5.41
C ASN A 56 -7.16 2.33 5.39
N TYR A 57 -8.05 3.03 6.07
CA TYR A 57 -7.99 4.49 6.15
C TYR A 57 -6.76 4.99 6.92
N PRO A 58 -6.39 4.39 8.07
CA PRO A 58 -5.14 4.73 8.75
C PRO A 58 -3.90 4.46 7.89
N HIS A 59 -3.90 3.38 7.09
CA HIS A 59 -2.81 3.10 6.15
C HIS A 59 -2.56 4.28 5.19
N PHE A 60 -3.61 4.78 4.54
CA PHE A 60 -3.49 5.95 3.68
C PHE A 60 -3.02 7.17 4.47
N ALA A 61 -3.72 7.50 5.57
CA ALA A 61 -3.44 8.69 6.37
C ALA A 61 -2.01 8.72 6.94
N HIS A 62 -1.46 7.58 7.35
CA HIS A 62 -0.10 7.49 7.84
C HIS A 62 0.93 7.84 6.76
N SER A 63 0.69 7.49 5.48
CA SER A 63 1.54 7.99 4.39
C SER A 63 1.54 9.51 4.34
N TYR A 64 0.38 10.16 4.46
CA TYR A 64 0.31 11.63 4.47
C TYR A 64 1.03 12.22 5.69
N GLN A 65 0.83 11.65 6.88
CA GLN A 65 1.49 12.11 8.10
C GLN A 65 3.03 12.03 7.97
N ILE A 66 3.57 10.92 7.49
CA ILE A 66 5.02 10.75 7.31
C ILE A 66 5.54 11.61 6.16
N PHE A 67 4.83 11.64 5.03
CA PHE A 67 5.25 12.35 3.84
C PHE A 67 5.36 13.85 4.10
N TYR A 68 4.31 14.46 4.67
CA TYR A 68 4.24 15.90 4.88
C TYR A 68 4.88 16.36 6.20
N ARG A 69 5.29 15.45 7.09
CA ARG A 69 6.12 15.82 8.24
C ARG A 69 7.41 16.49 7.76
N ASN A 70 7.69 17.69 8.30
CA ASN A 70 8.85 18.50 7.95
C ASN A 70 8.99 18.72 6.43
N PHE A 71 7.87 18.86 5.70
CA PHE A 71 7.87 18.95 4.23
C PHE A 71 8.75 20.09 3.70
N GLY A 72 8.77 21.24 4.38
CA GLY A 72 9.65 22.37 4.03
C GLY A 72 11.13 21.97 3.91
N ARG A 73 11.62 21.13 4.82
CA ARG A 73 12.99 20.59 4.80
C ARG A 73 13.24 19.67 3.60
N LYS A 74 12.26 18.81 3.28
CA LYS A 74 12.33 17.87 2.16
C LYS A 74 12.36 18.59 0.81
N VAL A 75 11.59 19.67 0.66
CA VAL A 75 11.55 20.45 -0.58
C VAL A 75 12.67 21.49 -0.69
N SER A 76 13.29 21.91 0.43
CA SER A 76 14.49 22.75 0.39
C SER A 76 15.78 21.95 0.14
N GLY A 77 15.73 20.62 0.26
CA GLY A 77 16.86 19.72 0.03
C GLY A 77 17.78 19.54 1.24
N ASP A 78 17.40 20.01 2.43
CA ASP A 78 18.22 19.88 3.64
C ASP A 78 18.30 18.42 4.11
N GLY A 79 19.44 17.79 3.81
CA GLY A 79 19.71 16.38 4.11
C GLY A 79 19.17 15.40 3.07
N TYR A 80 18.66 15.88 1.93
CA TYR A 80 18.11 15.07 0.84
C TYR A 80 18.88 15.30 -0.46
N ASP A 81 19.13 14.24 -1.23
CA ASP A 81 19.72 14.40 -2.56
C ASP A 81 18.74 15.12 -3.52
N LYS A 82 19.27 15.80 -4.54
CA LYS A 82 18.46 16.55 -5.53
C LYS A 82 17.39 15.67 -6.21
N GLY A 83 17.70 14.42 -6.49
CA GLY A 83 16.76 13.49 -7.11
C GLY A 83 15.58 13.18 -6.20
N LEU A 84 15.82 13.02 -4.90
CA LEU A 84 14.79 12.80 -3.90
C LEU A 84 13.99 14.09 -3.60
N GLN A 85 14.63 15.25 -3.56
CA GLN A 85 13.96 16.55 -3.45
C GLN A 85 12.94 16.77 -4.58
N ILE A 86 13.35 16.59 -5.84
CA ILE A 86 12.47 16.73 -7.01
C ILE A 86 11.27 15.78 -6.91
N ARG A 87 11.51 14.56 -6.44
CA ARG A 87 10.44 13.57 -6.24
C ARG A 87 9.45 14.01 -5.16
N TYR A 88 9.91 14.60 -4.05
CA TYR A 88 9.03 15.16 -3.03
C TYR A 88 8.19 16.32 -3.55
N ILE A 89 8.78 17.23 -4.35
CA ILE A 89 8.06 18.34 -4.99
C ILE A 89 7.01 17.79 -5.96
N PHE A 90 7.41 16.86 -6.83
CA PHE A 90 6.51 16.27 -7.81
C PHE A 90 5.35 15.54 -7.14
N ALA A 91 5.62 14.62 -6.22
CA ALA A 91 4.59 13.85 -5.54
C ALA A 91 3.75 14.68 -4.56
N GLY A 92 4.34 15.66 -3.87
CA GLY A 92 3.67 16.44 -2.83
C GLY A 92 2.94 17.69 -3.33
N ILE A 93 3.28 18.20 -4.51
CA ILE A 93 2.73 19.45 -5.04
C ILE A 93 2.17 19.25 -6.45
N ALA A 94 3.00 18.80 -7.40
CA ALA A 94 2.56 18.73 -8.80
C ALA A 94 1.43 17.72 -9.02
N VAL A 95 1.59 16.49 -8.52
CA VAL A 95 0.59 15.42 -8.63
C VAL A 95 -0.77 15.82 -8.05
N PRO A 96 -0.88 16.27 -6.78
CA PRO A 96 -2.19 16.63 -6.23
C PRO A 96 -2.83 17.81 -6.97
N LEU A 97 -2.05 18.82 -7.40
CA LEU A 97 -2.59 19.94 -8.19
C LEU A 97 -3.16 19.47 -9.55
N ILE A 98 -2.43 18.61 -10.27
CA ILE A 98 -2.89 18.05 -11.54
C ILE A 98 -4.16 17.23 -11.34
N MET A 99 -4.21 16.40 -10.30
CA MET A 99 -5.38 15.58 -9.99
C MET A 99 -6.58 16.44 -9.60
N SER A 100 -6.39 17.48 -8.77
CA SER A 100 -7.45 18.42 -8.41
C SER A 100 -7.98 19.15 -9.64
N ALA A 101 -7.11 19.62 -10.54
CA ALA A 101 -7.52 20.26 -11.79
C ALA A 101 -8.31 19.29 -12.69
N PHE A 102 -7.84 18.05 -12.82
CA PHE A 102 -8.51 17.00 -13.60
C PHE A 102 -9.92 16.72 -13.08
N PHE A 103 -10.08 16.50 -11.77
CA PHE A 103 -11.39 16.21 -11.18
C PHE A 103 -12.32 17.41 -11.17
N ALA A 104 -11.81 18.61 -10.89
CA ALA A 104 -12.59 19.84 -10.96
C ALA A 104 -13.12 20.07 -12.37
N TYR A 105 -12.28 19.90 -13.40
CA TYR A 105 -12.69 20.02 -14.79
C TYR A 105 -13.71 18.96 -15.19
N GLY A 106 -13.49 17.68 -14.84
CA GLY A 106 -14.42 16.59 -15.14
C GLY A 106 -15.79 16.78 -14.48
N ALA A 107 -15.81 17.26 -13.23
CA ALA A 107 -17.05 17.58 -12.52
C ALA A 107 -17.77 18.80 -13.12
N ALA A 108 -17.03 19.90 -13.37
CA ALA A 108 -17.60 21.14 -13.89
C ALA A 108 -18.19 21.00 -15.30
N THR A 109 -17.62 20.10 -16.12
CA THR A 109 -18.11 19.81 -17.48
C THR A 109 -19.09 18.65 -17.55
N ALA A 110 -19.48 18.08 -16.39
CA ALA A 110 -20.33 16.89 -16.29
C ALA A 110 -19.85 15.70 -17.16
N ASN A 111 -18.53 15.59 -17.37
CA ASN A 111 -17.96 14.62 -18.30
C ASN A 111 -17.69 13.28 -17.60
N THR A 112 -18.71 12.43 -17.57
CA THR A 112 -18.67 11.10 -16.95
C THR A 112 -17.58 10.21 -17.55
N ARG A 113 -17.35 10.29 -18.86
CA ARG A 113 -16.31 9.53 -19.55
C ARG A 113 -14.91 9.90 -19.09
N LEU A 114 -14.64 11.21 -18.96
CA LEU A 114 -13.37 11.70 -18.44
C LEU A 114 -13.14 11.21 -17.00
N LEU A 115 -14.15 11.34 -16.13
CA LEU A 115 -14.08 10.84 -14.75
C LEU A 115 -13.90 9.33 -14.69
N GLY A 116 -14.53 8.57 -15.59
CA GLY A 116 -14.35 7.12 -15.73
C GLY A 116 -12.92 6.71 -16.08
N TYR A 117 -12.12 7.55 -16.75
CA TYR A 117 -10.69 7.29 -16.95
C TYR A 117 -9.91 7.30 -15.63
N ALA A 118 -10.36 8.05 -14.62
CA ALA A 118 -9.75 8.02 -13.30
C ALA A 118 -9.89 6.65 -12.63
N THR A 119 -11.02 5.96 -12.82
CA THR A 119 -11.25 4.60 -12.32
C THR A 119 -10.24 3.62 -12.93
N ASN A 120 -10.04 3.69 -14.25
CA ASN A 120 -9.06 2.87 -14.94
C ASN A 120 -7.63 3.14 -14.45
N ALA A 121 -7.27 4.42 -14.31
CA ALA A 121 -5.98 4.82 -13.76
C ALA A 121 -5.79 4.28 -12.34
N MET A 122 -6.81 4.40 -11.48
CA MET A 122 -6.80 3.86 -10.12
C MET A 122 -6.50 2.36 -10.13
N PHE A 123 -7.29 1.55 -10.83
CA PHE A 123 -7.08 0.10 -10.85
C PHE A 123 -5.73 -0.32 -11.43
N PHE A 124 -5.22 0.40 -12.44
CA PHE A 124 -3.87 0.20 -12.95
C PHE A 124 -2.81 0.43 -11.87
N PHE A 125 -2.87 1.57 -11.18
CA PHE A 125 -1.90 1.93 -10.16
C PHE A 125 -2.04 1.10 -8.87
N VAL A 126 -3.24 0.66 -8.48
CA VAL A 126 -3.48 -0.26 -7.35
C VAL A 126 -2.67 -1.53 -7.56
N GLY A 127 -2.84 -2.19 -8.71
CA GLY A 127 -2.13 -3.44 -9.00
C GLY A 127 -0.62 -3.26 -9.02
N TRP A 128 -0.14 -2.16 -9.61
CA TRP A 128 1.27 -1.81 -9.65
C TRP A 128 1.86 -1.59 -8.26
N HIS A 129 1.12 -0.89 -7.41
CA HIS A 129 1.52 -0.59 -6.05
C HIS A 129 1.61 -1.86 -5.21
N TYR A 130 0.66 -2.78 -5.33
CA TYR A 130 0.65 -4.02 -4.55
C TYR A 130 1.86 -4.89 -4.86
N VAL A 131 2.18 -5.11 -6.15
CA VAL A 131 3.36 -5.92 -6.51
C VAL A 131 4.66 -5.26 -6.08
N LYS A 132 4.74 -3.92 -6.14
CA LYS A 132 5.90 -3.17 -5.63
C LYS A 132 6.04 -3.23 -4.12
N GLN A 133 4.92 -3.19 -3.39
CA GLN A 133 4.94 -3.33 -1.93
C GLN A 133 5.40 -4.73 -1.53
N GLY A 134 4.89 -5.78 -2.18
CA GLY A 134 5.36 -7.17 -1.97
C GLY A 134 6.85 -7.34 -2.24
N TYR A 135 7.37 -6.77 -3.34
CA TYR A 135 8.81 -6.69 -3.60
C TYR A 135 9.57 -5.93 -2.49
N GLY A 136 9.04 -4.79 -2.05
CA GLY A 136 9.61 -3.99 -0.96
C GLY A 136 9.70 -4.77 0.35
N MET A 137 8.65 -5.51 0.72
CA MET A 137 8.63 -6.35 1.92
C MET A 137 9.67 -7.46 1.86
N LEU A 138 9.87 -8.08 0.68
CA LEU A 138 10.95 -9.04 0.48
C LEU A 138 12.32 -8.41 0.73
N MET A 139 12.55 -7.19 0.26
CA MET A 139 13.80 -6.46 0.50
C MET A 139 13.97 -6.09 1.98
N VAL A 140 12.91 -5.64 2.66
CA VAL A 140 12.95 -5.32 4.10
C VAL A 140 13.31 -6.55 4.91
N ASP A 141 12.63 -7.68 4.70
CA ASP A 141 12.92 -8.93 5.42
C ASP A 141 14.33 -9.45 5.12
N ALA A 142 14.80 -9.33 3.88
CA ALA A 142 16.15 -9.68 3.48
C ALA A 142 17.21 -8.85 4.22
N VAL A 143 16.99 -7.54 4.40
CA VAL A 143 17.89 -6.67 5.16
C VAL A 143 17.90 -7.03 6.64
N LEU A 144 16.73 -7.16 7.27
CA LEU A 144 16.62 -7.52 8.70
C LEU A 144 17.29 -8.86 9.02
N LYS A 145 17.17 -9.84 8.12
CA LYS A 145 17.77 -11.17 8.27
C LYS A 145 19.18 -11.28 7.72
N ARG A 146 19.74 -10.20 7.16
CA ARG A 146 21.06 -10.15 6.49
C ARG A 146 21.20 -11.19 5.38
N LYS A 147 20.12 -11.48 4.66
CA LYS A 147 20.04 -12.40 3.52
C LYS A 147 19.87 -11.62 2.22
N PHE A 148 20.87 -10.80 1.89
CA PHE A 148 20.79 -9.85 0.79
C PHE A 148 20.70 -10.52 -0.57
N PHE A 149 19.82 -10.00 -1.42
CA PHE A 149 19.77 -10.30 -2.84
C PHE A 149 20.80 -9.44 -3.58
N ASP A 150 21.48 -10.02 -4.57
CA ASP A 150 22.34 -9.25 -5.46
C ASP A 150 21.49 -8.49 -6.51
N ASP A 151 22.15 -7.74 -7.39
CA ASP A 151 21.42 -6.92 -8.36
C ASP A 151 20.75 -7.73 -9.47
N ARG A 152 21.27 -8.93 -9.78
CA ARG A 152 20.64 -9.85 -10.73
C ARG A 152 19.37 -10.44 -10.13
N ASP A 153 19.44 -10.90 -8.88
CA ASP A 153 18.30 -11.41 -8.14
C ASP A 153 17.18 -10.36 -8.03
N LYS A 154 17.54 -9.12 -7.66
CA LYS A 154 16.60 -8.00 -7.59
C LYS A 154 15.94 -7.74 -8.93
N LYS A 155 16.69 -7.81 -10.03
CA LYS A 155 16.15 -7.61 -11.38
C LYS A 155 15.17 -8.73 -11.76
N VAL A 156 15.49 -9.99 -11.46
CA VAL A 156 14.59 -11.14 -11.68
C VAL A 156 13.26 -10.94 -10.93
N LEU A 157 13.33 -10.62 -9.64
CA LEU A 157 12.15 -10.36 -8.82
C LEU A 157 11.33 -9.17 -9.33
N LEU A 158 11.99 -8.08 -9.75
CA LEU A 158 11.30 -6.89 -10.25
C LEU A 158 10.62 -7.14 -11.60
N VAL A 159 11.30 -7.84 -12.52
CA VAL A 159 10.73 -8.22 -13.82
C VAL A 159 9.52 -9.11 -13.62
N ASN A 160 9.61 -10.10 -12.73
CA ASN A 160 8.48 -10.98 -12.41
C ASN A 160 7.30 -10.19 -11.80
N SER A 161 7.58 -9.27 -10.87
CA SER A 161 6.55 -8.39 -10.28
C SER A 161 5.77 -7.62 -11.35
N TYR A 162 6.46 -7.03 -12.33
CA TYR A 162 5.80 -6.31 -13.40
C TYR A 162 5.09 -7.21 -14.40
N ALA A 163 5.67 -8.36 -14.74
CA ALA A 163 5.06 -9.31 -15.65
C ALA A 163 3.72 -9.85 -15.11
N VAL A 164 3.70 -10.26 -13.83
CA VAL A 164 2.47 -10.74 -13.17
C VAL A 164 1.42 -9.63 -13.07
N TRP A 165 1.83 -8.41 -12.72
CA TRP A 165 0.91 -7.27 -12.68
C TRP A 165 0.31 -6.94 -14.05
N ILE A 166 1.13 -6.86 -15.11
CA ILE A 166 0.65 -6.56 -16.47
C ILE A 166 -0.33 -7.65 -16.92
N LEU A 167 0.00 -8.93 -16.70
CA LEU A 167 -0.91 -10.04 -17.02
C LEU A 167 -2.24 -9.90 -16.29
N ALA A 168 -2.22 -9.70 -14.97
CA ALA A 168 -3.43 -9.58 -14.16
C ALA A 168 -4.30 -8.38 -14.58
N TRP A 169 -3.67 -7.26 -14.91
CA TRP A 169 -4.36 -6.08 -15.41
C TRP A 169 -4.98 -6.32 -16.79
N LEU A 170 -4.26 -6.94 -17.73
CA LEU A 170 -4.81 -7.31 -19.05
C LEU A 170 -6.00 -8.26 -18.91
N GLN A 171 -5.86 -9.32 -18.12
CA GLN A 171 -6.95 -10.26 -17.84
C GLN A 171 -8.16 -9.55 -17.23
N THR A 172 -7.93 -8.57 -16.35
CA THR A 172 -9.00 -7.78 -15.73
C THR A 172 -9.76 -6.95 -16.76
N ASN A 173 -9.04 -6.21 -17.60
CA ASN A 173 -9.64 -5.39 -18.64
C ASN A 173 -10.37 -6.22 -19.70
N THR A 174 -9.86 -7.40 -20.06
CA THR A 174 -10.53 -8.29 -21.03
C THR A 174 -11.86 -8.84 -20.50
N ALA A 175 -11.96 -9.16 -19.20
CA ALA A 175 -13.19 -9.76 -18.66
C ALA A 175 -14.23 -8.75 -18.18
N VAL A 176 -13.85 -7.50 -17.92
CA VAL A 176 -14.78 -6.44 -17.50
C VAL A 176 -14.82 -5.41 -18.61
N THR A 177 -15.82 -5.41 -19.49
CA THR A 177 -15.88 -4.44 -20.63
C THR A 177 -16.38 -3.06 -20.20
N ALA A 178 -17.37 -3.04 -19.30
CA ALA A 178 -17.92 -1.83 -18.70
C ALA A 178 -18.33 -2.14 -17.27
N GLY A 179 -18.28 -1.13 -16.40
CA GLY A 179 -18.70 -1.26 -15.02
C GLY A 179 -19.16 0.06 -14.43
N LYS A 180 -19.79 -0.01 -13.25
CA LYS A 180 -20.12 1.16 -12.44
C LYS A 180 -19.28 1.15 -11.18
N TYR A 181 -18.65 2.28 -10.88
CA TYR A 181 -17.87 2.46 -9.66
C TYR A 181 -18.38 3.71 -8.93
N TYR A 182 -19.00 3.50 -7.77
CA TYR A 182 -19.67 4.55 -6.98
C TYR A 182 -20.53 5.51 -7.81
N GLY A 183 -21.39 4.93 -8.66
CA GLY A 183 -22.37 5.67 -9.46
C GLY A 183 -21.85 6.18 -10.80
N LEU A 184 -20.54 6.17 -11.06
CA LEU A 184 -19.96 6.57 -12.34
C LEU A 184 -19.60 5.37 -13.20
N GLU A 185 -19.93 5.48 -14.49
CA GLU A 185 -19.55 4.47 -15.48
C GLU A 185 -18.07 4.57 -15.83
N TYR A 186 -17.45 3.41 -16.00
CA TYR A 186 -16.11 3.31 -16.56
C TYR A 186 -16.08 2.18 -17.59
N TYR A 187 -15.22 2.36 -18.58
CA TYR A 187 -15.05 1.46 -19.69
C TYR A 187 -13.60 1.02 -19.72
N THR A 188 -13.37 -0.27 -19.93
CA THR A 188 -12.03 -0.82 -20.09
C THR A 188 -11.73 -0.99 -21.58
N PHE A 189 -10.59 -1.61 -21.88
CA PHE A 189 -10.24 -2.02 -23.24
C PHE A 189 -9.75 -3.46 -23.24
N ALA A 190 -10.34 -4.28 -24.11
CA ALA A 190 -9.82 -5.62 -24.34
C ALA A 190 -8.56 -5.52 -25.18
N ALA A 191 -7.43 -5.99 -24.65
CA ALA A 191 -6.23 -6.17 -25.44
C ALA A 191 -6.43 -7.36 -26.40
N PRO A 192 -5.89 -7.31 -27.62
CA PRO A 192 -5.83 -8.49 -28.50
C PRO A 192 -5.28 -9.72 -27.76
N SER A 193 -5.82 -10.91 -28.07
CA SER A 193 -5.45 -12.16 -27.39
C SER A 193 -3.94 -12.39 -27.41
N TRP A 194 -3.27 -12.14 -28.53
CA TRP A 194 -1.82 -12.31 -28.67
C TRP A 194 -1.00 -11.44 -27.69
N ILE A 195 -1.48 -10.25 -27.30
CA ILE A 195 -0.81 -9.43 -26.27
C ILE A 195 -0.92 -10.13 -24.91
N THR A 196 -2.10 -10.66 -24.61
CA THR A 196 -2.35 -11.41 -23.37
C THR A 196 -1.52 -12.69 -23.32
N ASP A 197 -1.38 -13.39 -24.45
CA ASP A 197 -0.56 -14.61 -24.56
C ASP A 197 0.94 -14.31 -24.35
N ILE A 198 1.44 -13.21 -24.91
CA ILE A 198 2.81 -12.74 -24.65
C ILE A 198 2.98 -12.40 -23.17
N ALA A 199 2.05 -11.64 -22.58
CA ALA A 199 2.11 -11.30 -21.17
C ALA A 199 2.09 -12.55 -20.28
N LEU A 200 1.29 -13.56 -20.64
CA LEU A 200 1.24 -14.84 -19.96
C LEU A 200 2.58 -15.57 -20.05
N LEU A 201 3.16 -15.68 -21.24
CA LEU A 201 4.47 -16.31 -21.44
C LEU A 201 5.57 -15.60 -20.66
N VAL A 202 5.59 -14.27 -20.66
CA VAL A 202 6.55 -13.46 -19.89
C VAL A 202 6.37 -13.66 -18.38
N ALA A 203 5.12 -13.70 -17.88
CA ALA A 203 4.83 -13.98 -16.48
C ALA A 203 5.27 -15.39 -16.07
N LEU A 204 4.98 -16.41 -16.89
CA LEU A 204 5.37 -17.80 -16.62
C LEU A 204 6.90 -17.97 -16.60
N THR A 205 7.59 -17.43 -17.61
CA THR A 205 9.05 -17.53 -17.72
C THR A 205 9.75 -16.76 -16.61
N SER A 206 9.30 -15.56 -16.26
CA SER A 206 9.86 -14.77 -15.15
C SER A 206 9.53 -15.37 -13.78
N THR A 207 8.38 -16.02 -13.62
CA THR A 207 8.03 -16.81 -12.43
C THR A 207 8.97 -18.00 -12.30
N ALA A 208 9.19 -18.78 -13.37
CA ALA A 208 10.13 -19.90 -13.38
C ALA A 208 11.55 -19.45 -13.04
N ALA A 209 12.02 -18.35 -13.63
CA ALA A 209 13.31 -17.75 -13.31
C ALA A 209 13.42 -17.35 -11.83
N THR A 210 12.35 -16.79 -11.26
CA THR A 210 12.28 -16.45 -9.83
C THR A 210 12.39 -17.69 -8.95
N VAL A 211 11.65 -18.76 -9.28
CA VAL A 211 11.68 -20.03 -8.53
C VAL A 211 13.07 -20.66 -8.61
N LEU A 212 13.67 -20.74 -9.80
CA LEU A 212 15.01 -21.29 -9.99
C LEU A 212 16.07 -20.48 -9.23
N MET A 213 15.97 -19.15 -9.26
CA MET A 213 16.84 -18.25 -8.48
C MET A 213 16.71 -18.53 -6.98
N LEU A 214 15.48 -18.58 -6.44
CA LEU A 214 15.24 -18.84 -5.02
C LEU A 214 15.71 -20.24 -4.60
N ALA A 215 15.48 -21.26 -5.44
CA ALA A 215 15.96 -22.63 -5.20
C ALA A 215 17.50 -22.70 -5.22
N GLY A 216 18.15 -22.03 -6.16
CA GLY A 216 19.60 -21.92 -6.21
C GLY A 216 20.18 -21.26 -4.96
N ARG A 217 19.55 -20.16 -4.50
CA ARG A 217 19.93 -19.47 -3.27
C ARG A 217 19.69 -20.32 -2.03
N TRP A 218 18.56 -21.03 -1.95
CA TRP A 218 18.27 -21.96 -0.87
C TRP A 218 19.38 -23.00 -0.71
N ARG A 219 19.80 -23.63 -1.82
CA ARG A 219 20.88 -24.62 -1.83
C ARG A 219 22.22 -24.00 -1.41
N LYS A 220 22.59 -22.84 -1.97
CA LYS A 220 23.85 -22.15 -1.65
C LYS A 220 23.94 -21.68 -0.20
N ASN A 221 22.81 -21.31 0.41
CA ASN A 221 22.75 -20.76 1.76
C ASN A 221 22.37 -21.79 2.84
N GLY A 222 22.54 -23.09 2.57
CA GLY A 222 22.24 -24.15 3.55
C GLY A 222 20.78 -24.17 4.03
N GLY A 223 19.83 -23.83 3.16
CA GLY A 223 18.41 -23.72 3.49
C GLY A 223 17.96 -22.36 4.02
N GLY A 224 18.78 -21.31 3.87
CA GLY A 224 18.47 -19.99 4.38
C GLY A 224 17.83 -19.04 3.35
N LEU A 225 16.55 -18.69 3.54
CA LEU A 225 15.88 -17.57 2.83
C LEU A 225 15.15 -16.58 3.77
N PRO A 226 14.86 -15.34 3.33
CA PRO A 226 14.00 -14.40 4.06
C PRO A 226 12.51 -14.80 3.89
N TYR A 227 12.08 -15.79 4.67
CA TYR A 227 10.80 -16.48 4.47
C TYR A 227 9.58 -15.54 4.51
N ASN A 228 9.46 -14.67 5.52
CA ASN A 228 8.32 -13.76 5.64
C ASN A 228 8.27 -12.79 4.45
N GLY A 229 9.43 -12.34 3.97
CA GLY A 229 9.52 -11.54 2.76
C GLY A 229 9.10 -12.29 1.49
N ILE A 230 9.43 -13.57 1.37
CA ILE A 230 8.99 -14.40 0.23
C ILE A 230 7.49 -14.63 0.28
N VAL A 231 6.93 -14.91 1.46
CA VAL A 231 5.48 -15.05 1.66
C VAL A 231 4.77 -13.76 1.26
N ALA A 232 5.30 -12.60 1.69
CA ALA A 232 4.78 -11.29 1.31
C ALA A 232 4.79 -11.09 -0.21
N TYR A 233 5.92 -11.38 -0.86
CA TYR A 233 6.08 -11.30 -2.30
C TYR A 233 5.07 -12.20 -3.05
N VAL A 234 4.96 -13.46 -2.66
CA VAL A 234 4.06 -14.43 -3.31
C VAL A 234 2.59 -14.05 -3.08
N ALA A 235 2.21 -13.66 -1.87
CA ALA A 235 0.84 -13.24 -1.57
C ALA A 235 0.43 -12.03 -2.43
N SER A 236 1.26 -10.99 -2.47
CA SER A 236 0.95 -9.77 -3.22
C SER A 236 0.87 -9.99 -4.73
N LEU A 237 1.75 -10.81 -5.31
CA LEU A 237 1.76 -11.04 -6.76
C LEU A 237 0.65 -12.00 -7.19
N TYR A 238 0.60 -13.17 -6.57
CA TYR A 238 -0.24 -14.25 -7.07
C TYR A 238 -1.61 -14.23 -6.41
N LEU A 239 -1.68 -14.21 -5.08
CA LEU A 239 -2.97 -14.30 -4.38
C LEU A 239 -3.80 -13.02 -4.54
N TRP A 240 -3.20 -11.85 -4.30
CA TRP A 240 -3.95 -10.58 -4.27
C TRP A 240 -4.26 -10.01 -5.64
N ILE A 241 -3.40 -10.28 -6.64
CA ILE A 241 -3.48 -9.64 -7.96
C ILE A 241 -3.82 -10.66 -9.05
N LEU A 242 -2.98 -11.68 -9.26
CA LEU A 242 -3.18 -12.60 -10.38
C LEU A 242 -4.48 -13.40 -10.27
N ILE A 243 -4.75 -14.01 -9.11
CA ILE A 243 -5.95 -14.80 -8.89
C ILE A 243 -7.03 -14.05 -8.11
N ALA A 244 -6.97 -12.70 -8.08
CA ALA A 244 -7.89 -11.87 -7.31
C ALA A 244 -9.37 -12.17 -7.56
N ARG A 245 -9.70 -12.61 -8.79
CA ARG A 245 -11.07 -12.88 -9.26
C ARG A 245 -11.52 -14.34 -9.12
N ILE A 246 -10.71 -15.21 -8.49
CA ILE A 246 -11.10 -16.62 -8.28
C ILE A 246 -12.29 -16.77 -7.32
N ASN A 247 -12.48 -15.79 -6.44
CA ASN A 247 -13.60 -15.69 -5.50
C ASN A 247 -13.97 -14.20 -5.34
N PRO A 248 -15.22 -13.78 -5.58
CA PRO A 248 -15.60 -12.37 -5.47
C PRO A 248 -15.44 -11.81 -4.05
N LEU A 249 -15.62 -12.62 -3.01
CA LEU A 249 -15.39 -12.21 -1.62
C LEU A 249 -13.94 -11.84 -1.35
N TRP A 250 -13.01 -12.40 -2.13
CA TRP A 250 -11.58 -12.13 -1.97
C TRP A 250 -11.22 -10.70 -2.32
N LEU A 251 -11.89 -10.11 -3.33
CA LEU A 251 -11.71 -8.71 -3.72
C LEU A 251 -12.03 -7.73 -2.58
N LEU A 252 -12.93 -8.12 -1.67
CA LEU A 252 -13.32 -7.32 -0.51
C LEU A 252 -12.25 -7.35 0.60
N VAL A 253 -11.51 -8.46 0.73
CA VAL A 253 -10.55 -8.70 1.81
C VAL A 253 -9.15 -8.19 1.47
N VAL A 254 -8.75 -8.28 0.20
CA VAL A 254 -7.41 -7.93 -0.28
C VAL A 254 -6.95 -6.53 0.17
N PRO A 255 -7.76 -5.45 0.09
CA PRO A 255 -7.34 -4.13 0.55
C PRO A 255 -6.93 -4.08 2.04
N ALA A 256 -7.63 -4.82 2.90
CA ALA A 256 -7.29 -4.88 4.32
C ALA A 256 -5.95 -5.57 4.57
N LEU A 257 -5.67 -6.66 3.86
CA LEU A 257 -4.40 -7.39 3.96
C LEU A 257 -3.22 -6.55 3.43
N HIS A 258 -3.44 -5.84 2.32
CA HIS A 258 -2.46 -4.90 1.78
C HIS A 258 -2.13 -3.78 2.78
N SER A 259 -3.16 -3.20 3.40
CA SER A 259 -2.96 -2.16 4.42
C SER A 259 -2.24 -2.68 5.65
N LEU A 260 -2.54 -3.90 6.10
CA LEU A 260 -1.86 -4.52 7.24
C LEU A 260 -0.35 -4.71 6.98
N GLN A 261 0.02 -5.12 5.76
CA GLN A 261 1.41 -5.26 5.34
C GLN A 261 2.15 -3.92 5.45
N TYR A 262 1.52 -2.83 5.00
CA TYR A 262 2.09 -1.49 5.11
C TYR A 262 2.18 -0.98 6.55
N LEU A 263 1.12 -1.16 7.34
CA LEU A 263 1.06 -0.70 8.73
C LEU A 263 2.18 -1.31 9.58
N ALA A 264 2.57 -2.56 9.30
CA ALA A 264 3.72 -3.18 9.96
C ALA A 264 5.01 -2.35 9.79
N VAL A 265 5.29 -1.90 8.56
CA VAL A 265 6.48 -1.10 8.25
C VAL A 265 6.38 0.29 8.87
N VAL A 266 5.22 0.94 8.73
CA VAL A 266 5.02 2.30 9.25
C VAL A 266 5.07 2.35 10.76
N TRP A 267 4.40 1.44 11.46
CA TRP A 267 4.41 1.44 12.92
C TRP A 267 5.79 1.11 13.45
N ARG A 268 6.56 0.24 12.78
CA ARG A 268 7.97 0.01 13.15
C ARG A 268 8.80 1.28 12.95
N TYR A 269 8.71 1.90 11.78
CA TYR A 269 9.43 3.13 11.46
C TYR A 269 9.10 4.23 12.48
N GLN A 270 7.81 4.48 12.73
CA GLN A 270 7.36 5.54 13.62
C GLN A 270 7.74 5.26 15.08
N THR A 271 7.68 4.00 15.53
CA THR A 271 8.16 3.62 16.86
C THR A 271 9.64 3.95 17.04
N ASN A 272 10.45 3.69 16.02
CA ASN A 272 11.88 3.99 16.05
C ASN A 272 12.20 5.49 15.95
N VAL A 273 11.37 6.27 15.25
CA VAL A 273 11.45 7.74 15.27
C VAL A 273 11.23 8.26 16.69
N GLU A 274 10.13 7.85 17.34
CA GLU A 274 9.78 8.36 18.67
C GLU A 274 10.75 7.89 19.76
N ARG A 275 11.37 6.71 19.58
CA ARG A 275 12.42 6.21 20.47
C ARG A 275 13.74 6.96 20.37
N ASP A 276 14.02 7.63 19.25
CA ASP A 276 15.24 8.42 19.06
C ASP A 276 15.17 9.79 19.76
N GLY A 277 14.00 10.17 20.28
CA GLY A 277 13.82 11.40 21.05
C GLY A 277 14.58 11.36 22.38
N GLN A 278 15.18 12.48 22.78
CA GLN A 278 15.96 12.59 24.04
C GLN A 278 15.13 12.31 25.29
N ASP A 279 13.81 12.52 25.22
CA ASP A 279 12.86 12.30 26.30
C ASP A 279 12.02 11.03 26.13
N ALA A 280 12.35 10.18 25.14
CA ALA A 280 11.55 9.01 24.77
C ALA A 280 11.22 8.09 25.94
N GLY A 281 12.16 7.90 26.87
CA GLY A 281 12.02 7.04 28.05
C GLY A 281 11.42 7.72 29.27
N LYS A 282 11.10 9.02 29.23
CA LYS A 282 10.51 9.73 30.37
C LYS A 282 9.01 9.41 30.47
N ASP A 283 8.47 9.58 31.67
CA ASP A 283 7.04 9.43 31.91
C ASP A 283 6.25 10.62 31.33
N PRO A 284 5.04 10.38 30.79
CA PRO A 284 4.16 11.44 30.30
C PRO A 284 3.65 12.35 31.43
N GLN A 285 3.44 13.61 31.10
CA GLN A 285 2.74 14.59 31.93
C GLN A 285 1.38 14.88 31.27
N PRO A 286 0.26 14.87 32.01
CA PRO A 286 0.12 14.59 33.45
C PRO A 286 0.36 13.10 33.82
N LYS A 287 0.77 12.84 35.07
CA LYS A 287 1.07 11.49 35.59
C LYS A 287 -0.05 10.47 35.41
N ILE A 288 -1.32 10.89 35.30
CA ILE A 288 -2.43 9.99 35.02
C ILE A 288 -2.26 9.23 33.69
N LEU A 289 -1.41 9.69 32.77
CA LEU A 289 -1.13 9.01 31.51
C LEU A 289 0.01 7.98 31.60
N SER A 290 0.70 7.86 32.75
CA SER A 290 1.88 6.98 32.88
C SER A 290 1.55 5.49 32.72
N PHE A 291 0.30 5.08 32.94
CA PHE A 291 -0.14 3.69 32.69
C PHE A 291 -0.05 3.30 31.21
N LEU A 292 -0.06 4.27 30.28
CA LEU A 292 0.15 4.03 28.85
C LEU A 292 1.63 3.77 28.52
N GLY A 293 2.52 3.93 29.50
CA GLY A 293 3.96 3.74 29.39
C GLY A 293 4.72 5.03 29.07
N PRO A 294 5.98 4.91 28.62
CA PRO A 294 6.85 6.06 28.39
C PRO A 294 6.37 6.94 27.22
N LEU A 295 6.84 8.19 27.19
CA LEU A 295 6.44 9.23 26.24
C LEU A 295 6.44 8.77 24.78
N TYR A 296 7.43 7.96 24.35
CA TYR A 296 7.46 7.49 22.97
C TYR A 296 6.22 6.66 22.59
N ARG A 297 5.66 5.87 23.53
CA ARG A 297 4.45 5.07 23.28
C ARG A 297 3.23 5.95 23.13
N LEU A 298 3.14 7.00 23.96
CA LEU A 298 2.05 7.98 23.86
C LEU A 298 2.11 8.73 22.52
N ARG A 299 3.30 9.09 22.04
CA ARG A 299 3.49 9.72 20.71
C ARG A 299 3.13 8.78 19.56
N VAL A 300 3.49 7.50 19.66
CA VAL A 300 3.06 6.48 18.68
C VAL A 300 1.53 6.30 18.71
N LEU A 301 0.93 6.26 19.90
CA LEU A 301 -0.54 6.21 20.03
C LEU A 301 -1.20 7.45 19.41
N GLY A 302 -0.65 8.64 19.68
CA GLY A 302 -1.11 9.89 19.06
C GLY A 302 -0.99 9.87 17.53
N PHE A 303 0.09 9.28 17.00
CA PHE A 303 0.24 9.07 15.56
C PHE A 303 -0.85 8.12 15.01
N ILE A 304 -1.12 7.00 15.68
CA ILE A 304 -2.15 6.02 15.30
C ILE A 304 -3.55 6.66 15.31
N VAL A 305 -3.91 7.30 16.43
CA VAL A 305 -5.21 7.99 16.58
C VAL A 305 -5.34 9.13 15.57
N GLY A 306 -4.29 9.92 15.37
CA GLY A 306 -4.26 10.98 14.36
C GLY A 306 -4.44 10.44 12.95
N GLY A 307 -3.83 9.28 12.62
CA GLY A 307 -4.04 8.62 11.34
C GLY A 307 -5.47 8.09 11.17
N GLY A 308 -6.07 7.53 12.22
CA GLY A 308 -7.48 7.14 12.21
C GLY A 308 -8.42 8.33 11.98
N ALA A 309 -8.20 9.44 12.69
CA ALA A 309 -8.97 10.66 12.52
C ALA A 309 -8.81 11.26 11.12
N LEU A 310 -7.58 11.40 10.63
CA LEU A 310 -7.30 11.89 9.27
C LEU A 310 -7.88 10.96 8.19
N GLY A 311 -7.83 9.65 8.41
CA GLY A 311 -8.45 8.66 7.54
C GLY A 311 -9.97 8.83 7.47
N TYR A 312 -10.64 8.99 8.61
CA TYR A 312 -12.08 9.28 8.66
C TYR A 312 -12.42 10.60 7.97
N LEU A 313 -11.65 11.66 8.23
CA LEU A 313 -11.84 12.96 7.59
C LEU A 313 -11.74 12.85 6.07
N GLY A 314 -10.70 12.16 5.57
CA GLY A 314 -10.46 11.95 4.15
C GLY A 314 -11.54 11.13 3.46
N PHE A 315 -11.86 9.94 3.97
CA PHE A 315 -12.76 9.02 3.28
C PHE A 315 -14.25 9.26 3.53
N TRP A 316 -14.63 9.96 4.60
CA TRP A 316 -16.04 10.13 4.96
C TRP A 316 -16.44 11.59 5.11
N LEU A 317 -15.82 12.34 6.02
CA LEU A 317 -16.31 13.69 6.33
C LEU A 317 -16.19 14.64 5.14
N ILE A 318 -15.01 14.72 4.52
CA ILE A 318 -14.77 15.60 3.37
C ILE A 318 -15.74 15.29 2.22
N PRO A 319 -15.84 14.05 1.70
CA PRO A 319 -16.75 13.77 0.60
C PRO A 319 -18.22 14.00 0.97
N PHE A 320 -18.61 13.72 2.22
CA PHE A 320 -19.97 14.02 2.70
C PHE A 320 -20.26 15.52 2.68
N VAL A 321 -19.39 16.34 3.27
CA VAL A 321 -19.52 17.80 3.33
C VAL A 321 -19.55 18.39 1.93
N LEU A 322 -18.65 17.97 1.03
CA LEU A 322 -18.63 18.42 -0.36
C LEU A 322 -19.93 18.07 -1.08
N THR A 323 -20.47 16.87 -0.88
CA THR A 323 -21.75 16.43 -1.47
C THR A 323 -22.95 17.24 -0.97
N ALA A 324 -22.90 17.68 0.28
CA ALA A 324 -23.94 18.50 0.90
C ALA A 324 -23.87 19.98 0.47
N LEU A 325 -22.66 20.52 0.32
CA LEU A 325 -22.44 21.96 0.10
C LEU A 325 -22.31 22.36 -1.37
N ILE A 326 -21.83 21.48 -2.25
CA ILE A 326 -21.58 21.82 -3.66
C ILE A 326 -22.71 21.25 -4.52
N PRO A 327 -23.54 22.10 -5.16
CA PRO A 327 -24.53 21.65 -6.13
C PRO A 327 -23.85 21.07 -7.36
N TYR A 328 -24.39 19.95 -7.87
CA TYR A 328 -23.97 19.35 -9.12
C TYR A 328 -25.10 18.48 -9.69
N ASP A 329 -25.02 18.13 -10.96
CA ASP A 329 -26.02 17.29 -11.62
C ASP A 329 -25.90 15.84 -11.14
N ARG A 330 -26.76 15.44 -10.20
CA ARG A 330 -26.82 14.08 -9.64
C ARG A 330 -27.38 13.05 -10.61
N GLN A 331 -28.15 13.47 -11.63
CA GLN A 331 -28.67 12.56 -12.65
C GLN A 331 -27.55 12.12 -13.58
N VAL A 332 -26.64 13.04 -13.92
CA VAL A 332 -25.49 12.76 -14.81
C VAL A 332 -24.31 12.16 -14.05
N LEU A 333 -23.93 12.74 -12.91
CA LEU A 333 -22.69 12.41 -12.19
C LEU A 333 -22.89 11.42 -11.02
N GLY A 334 -24.13 11.02 -10.73
CA GLY A 334 -24.48 10.13 -9.64
C GLY A 334 -24.47 10.79 -8.25
N SER A 335 -25.11 10.18 -7.25
CA SER A 335 -25.26 10.76 -5.91
C SER A 335 -23.98 10.75 -5.05
N SER A 336 -22.92 10.09 -5.53
CA SER A 336 -21.68 9.84 -4.79
C SER A 336 -20.42 10.43 -5.45
N LEU A 337 -20.58 11.49 -6.27
CA LEU A 337 -19.48 12.10 -7.02
C LEU A 337 -18.26 12.45 -6.16
N PHE A 338 -18.45 13.16 -5.04
CA PHE A 338 -17.30 13.56 -4.22
C PHE A 338 -16.68 12.39 -3.46
N PHE A 339 -17.47 11.38 -3.09
CA PHE A 339 -16.93 10.15 -2.54
C PHE A 339 -16.03 9.45 -3.57
N PHE A 340 -16.49 9.32 -4.82
CA PHE A 340 -15.70 8.81 -5.93
C PHE A 340 -14.41 9.59 -6.14
N ILE A 341 -14.49 10.92 -6.24
CA ILE A 341 -13.33 11.80 -6.49
C ILE A 341 -12.31 11.65 -5.39
N VAL A 342 -12.72 11.78 -4.13
CA VAL A 342 -11.80 11.75 -2.98
C VAL A 342 -11.19 10.37 -2.81
N LEU A 343 -11.97 9.30 -2.99
CA LEU A 343 -11.47 7.93 -2.91
C LEU A 343 -10.40 7.68 -3.97
N ILE A 344 -10.65 8.03 -5.24
CA ILE A 344 -9.65 7.83 -6.30
C ILE A 344 -8.44 8.74 -6.07
N PHE A 345 -8.67 9.98 -5.66
CA PHE A 345 -7.59 10.91 -5.37
C PHE A 345 -6.64 10.32 -4.32
N ILE A 346 -7.17 9.87 -3.19
CA ILE A 346 -6.35 9.32 -2.11
C ILE A 346 -5.63 8.06 -2.58
N ASN A 347 -6.32 7.13 -3.25
CA ASN A 347 -5.71 5.89 -3.74
C ASN A 347 -4.54 6.17 -4.68
N VAL A 348 -4.76 6.98 -5.72
CA VAL A 348 -3.73 7.26 -6.73
C VAL A 348 -2.58 8.08 -6.14
N HIS A 349 -2.88 9.16 -5.40
CA HIS A 349 -1.87 10.04 -4.83
C HIS A 349 -0.97 9.33 -3.83
N HIS A 350 -1.55 8.47 -2.98
CA HIS A 350 -0.81 7.65 -2.02
C HIS A 350 0.34 6.86 -2.67
N TYR A 351 0.13 6.31 -3.87
CA TYR A 351 1.19 5.58 -4.58
C TYR A 351 2.38 6.46 -4.96
N PHE A 352 2.13 7.73 -5.30
CA PHE A 352 3.19 8.69 -5.54
C PHE A 352 3.94 9.01 -4.26
N LEU A 353 3.24 9.17 -3.12
CA LEU A 353 3.89 9.42 -1.83
C LEU A 353 4.82 8.26 -1.46
N ASP A 354 4.32 7.03 -1.52
CA ASP A 354 5.03 5.83 -1.12
C ASP A 354 6.24 5.52 -2.01
N ASN A 355 6.14 5.77 -3.32
CA ASN A 355 7.24 5.62 -4.27
C ASN A 355 8.41 6.59 -4.00
N VAL A 356 8.21 7.62 -3.19
CA VAL A 356 9.25 8.55 -2.75
C VAL A 356 9.76 8.19 -1.36
N MET A 357 8.87 8.00 -0.39
CA MET A 357 9.24 7.81 1.01
C MET A 357 10.10 6.57 1.23
N TRP A 358 9.70 5.42 0.67
CA TRP A 358 10.30 4.12 0.99
C TRP A 358 11.54 3.78 0.15
N ARG A 359 12.11 4.76 -0.54
CA ARG A 359 13.32 4.56 -1.34
C ARG A 359 14.54 4.33 -0.46
N ARG A 360 15.43 3.44 -0.93
CA ARG A 360 16.73 3.17 -0.29
C ARG A 360 17.57 4.43 -0.04
N GLY A 361 17.49 5.43 -0.92
CA GLY A 361 18.22 6.69 -0.78
C GLY A 361 17.67 7.63 0.28
N ASN A 362 16.50 7.35 0.86
CA ASN A 362 15.93 8.18 1.91
C ASN A 362 16.69 7.99 3.24
N PRO A 363 17.34 9.03 3.78
CA PRO A 363 18.11 8.92 5.02
C PRO A 363 17.26 8.50 6.22
N GLU A 364 15.99 8.91 6.26
CA GLU A 364 15.09 8.57 7.38
C GLU A 364 14.73 7.08 7.39
N VAL A 365 14.50 6.48 6.22
CA VAL A 365 14.19 5.04 6.12
C VAL A 365 15.37 4.22 6.61
N SER A 366 16.59 4.58 6.16
CA SER A 366 17.80 3.89 6.59
C SER A 366 18.03 4.01 8.10
N LYS A 367 17.74 5.17 8.67
CA LYS A 367 17.91 5.45 10.11
C LYS A 367 16.87 4.77 10.99
N TYR A 368 15.60 4.77 10.59
CA TYR A 368 14.51 4.39 11.50
C TYR A 368 13.84 3.06 11.17
N LEU A 369 13.91 2.54 9.94
CA LEU A 369 13.25 1.26 9.65
C LEU A 369 14.07 0.04 10.12
N PHE A 370 15.40 0.10 9.98
CA PHE A 370 16.29 -1.05 10.19
C PHE A 370 17.03 -1.04 11.53
N ARG A 371 16.67 -0.12 12.44
CA ARG A 371 17.29 0.02 13.76
C ARG A 371 16.64 -0.84 14.82
#